data_AF-A0A1V4Y0V3-F1
#
_entry.id   AF-A0A1V4Y0V3-F1
#
_cell.length_a   1.000
_cell.length_b   1.000
_cell.length_c   1.000
_cell.angle_alpha   90.00
_cell.angle_beta   90.00
_cell.angle_gamma   90.00
#
_symmetry.space_group_name_H-M   'P 1'
#
loop_
_entity.id
_entity.type
_entity.pdbx_description
1 polymer ?
#
loop_
_entity_poly.entity_id
_entity_poly.type
_entity_poly.pdbx_seq_one_letter_code
_entity_poly.pdbx_strand_id
1 'polypeptide(L)'
;MSLEESAPPLVETISSGLEPLALIIRAEYDEPGIRFFTPPTFSQQVACMKHPPGHTIAPHVHNFLFRQVMYTQEVLIIRRGRMKVNLFSSEREFIASRILESGDLILLCGGGHSFEMLEETSMIEVKQGPYAGEEDKTRFATRETDNDSR
;
A
#
# COMPACT_ATOMS: atom_id res chain seq x y z
N MET A 1 2.26 15.95 -30.54
CA MET A 1 2.61 14.55 -30.25
C MET A 1 2.06 14.24 -28.87
N SER A 2 0.94 13.53 -28.83
CA SER A 2 0.42 12.97 -27.58
C SER A 2 1.42 11.92 -27.10
N LEU A 3 1.98 12.13 -25.91
CA LEU A 3 2.67 11.07 -25.18
C LEU A 3 1.61 10.01 -24.90
N GLU A 4 1.72 8.85 -25.51
CA GLU A 4 0.96 7.68 -25.07
C GLU A 4 1.43 7.39 -23.63
N GLU A 5 0.59 7.70 -22.65
CA GLU A 5 0.80 7.25 -21.28
C GLU A 5 0.82 5.73 -21.31
N SER A 6 2.00 5.13 -21.10
CA SER A 6 2.12 3.69 -20.91
C SER A 6 1.24 3.28 -19.74
N ALA A 7 0.50 2.19 -19.89
CA ALA A 7 -0.31 1.62 -18.81
C ALA A 7 0.54 1.51 -17.51
N PRO A 8 -0.05 1.81 -16.34
CA PRO A 8 0.68 1.73 -15.08
C PRO A 8 1.21 0.31 -14.86
N PRO A 9 2.36 0.15 -14.19
CA PRO A 9 2.90 -1.17 -13.89
C PRO A 9 1.93 -1.94 -12.98
N LEU A 10 1.85 -3.27 -13.18
CA LEU A 10 1.00 -4.15 -12.36
C LEU A 10 1.45 -4.22 -10.90
N VAL A 11 2.73 -3.94 -10.64
CA VAL A 11 3.29 -3.82 -9.30
C VAL A 11 4.15 -2.57 -9.25
N GLU A 12 3.92 -1.73 -8.27
CA GLU A 12 4.59 -0.43 -8.13
C GLU A 12 5.08 -0.24 -6.70
N THR A 13 6.32 0.21 -6.52
CA THR A 13 6.82 0.71 -5.24
C THR A 13 7.10 2.20 -5.36
N ILE A 14 6.54 2.98 -4.44
CA ILE A 14 6.69 4.44 -4.39
C ILE A 14 7.53 4.77 -3.16
N SER A 15 8.59 5.57 -3.34
CA SER A 15 9.57 5.88 -2.29
C SER A 15 9.89 7.38 -2.23
N SER A 16 10.22 7.88 -1.03
CA SER A 16 10.90 9.17 -0.82
C SER A 16 12.37 8.90 -0.50
N GLY A 17 13.27 9.16 -1.45
CA GLY A 17 14.66 8.76 -1.32
C GLY A 17 14.80 7.24 -1.14
N LEU A 18 15.27 6.80 0.03
CA LEU A 18 15.40 5.39 0.41
C LEU A 18 14.22 4.87 1.23
N GLU A 19 13.27 5.73 1.62
CA GLU A 19 12.10 5.35 2.41
C GLU A 19 10.99 4.84 1.48
N PRO A 20 10.59 3.55 1.56
CA PRO A 20 9.42 3.05 0.85
C PRO A 20 8.15 3.58 1.53
N LEU A 21 7.28 4.24 0.76
CA LEU A 21 6.02 4.81 1.25
C LEU A 21 4.85 3.86 0.99
N ALA A 22 4.81 3.31 -0.24
CA ALA A 22 3.74 2.43 -0.65
C ALA A 22 4.20 1.35 -1.62
N LEU A 23 3.55 0.19 -1.55
CA LEU A 23 3.58 -0.87 -2.55
C LEU A 23 2.16 -1.07 -3.06
N ILE A 24 1.96 -0.98 -4.37
CA ILE A 24 0.68 -1.23 -5.04
C ILE A 24 0.79 -2.52 -5.84
N ILE A 25 -0.23 -3.37 -5.74
CA ILE A 25 -0.43 -4.55 -6.58
C ILE A 25 -1.78 -4.38 -7.26
N ARG A 26 -1.77 -4.33 -8.59
CA ARG A 26 -2.98 -4.17 -9.40
C ARG A 26 -3.80 -5.46 -9.45
N ALA A 27 -5.11 -5.30 -9.58
CA ALA A 27 -6.06 -6.41 -9.68
C ALA A 27 -5.67 -7.45 -10.75
N GLU A 28 -5.03 -7.00 -11.84
CA GLU A 28 -4.63 -7.83 -12.97
C GLU A 28 -3.32 -8.60 -12.75
N TYR A 29 -2.61 -8.42 -11.63
CA TYR A 29 -1.41 -9.18 -11.34
C TYR A 29 -1.75 -10.66 -11.08
N ASP A 30 -1.22 -11.56 -11.92
CA ASP A 30 -1.64 -12.97 -11.92
C ASP A 30 -0.52 -13.97 -12.33
N GLU A 31 0.73 -13.67 -11.95
CA GLU A 31 1.87 -14.56 -12.20
C GLU A 31 1.78 -15.88 -11.42
N PRO A 32 2.20 -17.03 -12.01
CA PRO A 32 2.20 -18.32 -11.33
C PRO A 32 3.24 -18.40 -10.20
N GLY A 33 2.92 -19.15 -9.15
CA GLY A 33 3.78 -19.38 -8.00
C GLY A 33 3.50 -18.45 -6.82
N ILE A 34 4.45 -18.34 -5.90
CA ILE A 34 4.44 -17.37 -4.80
C ILE A 34 5.48 -16.28 -5.08
N ARG A 35 5.06 -15.02 -4.98
CA ARG A 35 5.96 -13.88 -5.09
C ARG A 35 5.75 -12.94 -3.92
N PHE A 36 6.80 -12.73 -3.14
CA PHE A 36 6.86 -11.69 -2.12
C PHE A 36 7.28 -10.37 -2.75
N PHE A 37 6.63 -9.30 -2.33
CA PHE A 37 6.89 -7.94 -2.80
C PHE A 37 7.50 -7.05 -1.72
N THR A 38 7.58 -7.56 -0.49
CA THR A 38 8.13 -6.87 0.67
C THR A 38 9.49 -7.45 1.05
N PRO A 39 10.45 -6.61 1.46
CA PRO A 39 11.69 -7.07 2.07
C PRO A 39 11.42 -7.87 3.35
N PRO A 40 12.24 -8.88 3.71
CA PRO A 40 12.06 -9.69 4.92
C PRO A 40 12.10 -8.88 6.23
N THR A 41 12.61 -7.65 6.19
CA THR A 41 12.70 -6.73 7.33
C THR A 41 11.41 -5.98 7.61
N PHE A 42 10.43 -6.03 6.72
CA PHE A 42 9.13 -5.38 6.94
C PHE A 42 8.32 -6.14 7.98
N SER A 43 7.62 -5.38 8.84
CA SER A 43 6.74 -5.94 9.88
C SER A 43 5.48 -6.59 9.30
N GLN A 44 5.06 -6.20 8.10
CA GLN A 44 4.07 -6.89 7.27
C GLN A 44 4.72 -7.43 6.00
N GLN A 45 4.34 -8.65 5.62
CA GLN A 45 4.77 -9.28 4.38
C GLN A 45 3.58 -9.38 3.42
N VAL A 46 3.78 -8.97 2.16
CA VAL A 46 2.76 -9.07 1.12
C VAL A 46 3.27 -9.96 0.01
N ALA A 47 2.47 -10.96 -0.34
CA ALA A 47 2.74 -11.88 -1.43
C ALA A 47 1.47 -12.22 -2.21
N CYS A 48 1.62 -12.39 -3.52
CA CYS A 48 0.60 -13.01 -4.36
C CYS A 48 0.95 -14.49 -4.54
N MET A 49 -0.08 -15.34 -4.52
CA MET A 49 0.06 -16.77 -4.68
C MET A 49 -0.94 -17.27 -5.71
N LYS A 50 -0.46 -17.91 -6.77
CA LYS A 50 -1.27 -18.56 -7.80
C LYS A 50 -0.76 -19.98 -8.02
N HIS A 51 -1.62 -20.97 -7.75
CA HIS A 51 -1.29 -22.37 -7.93
C HIS A 51 -2.31 -23.07 -8.83
N PRO A 52 -1.89 -24.05 -9.64
CA PRO A 52 -2.80 -24.83 -10.47
C PRO A 52 -3.69 -25.75 -9.61
N PRO A 53 -4.82 -26.23 -10.16
CA PRO A 53 -5.66 -27.23 -9.48
C PRO A 53 -4.84 -28.46 -9.04
N GLY A 54 -5.07 -28.93 -7.81
CA GLY A 54 -4.38 -30.08 -7.22
C GLY A 54 -3.08 -29.75 -6.47
N HIS A 55 -2.56 -28.52 -6.58
CA HIS A 55 -1.43 -28.10 -5.73
C HIS A 55 -1.85 -28.04 -4.26
N THR A 56 -0.98 -28.51 -3.36
CA THR A 56 -1.23 -28.53 -1.92
C THR A 56 -0.12 -27.80 -1.18
N ILE A 57 -0.48 -26.83 -0.35
CA ILE A 57 0.42 -26.23 0.64
C ILE A 57 0.34 -27.09 1.90
N ALA A 58 1.48 -27.60 2.36
CA ALA A 58 1.53 -28.49 3.53
C ALA A 58 0.99 -27.78 4.79
N PRO A 59 0.23 -28.48 5.66
CA PRO A 59 -0.20 -27.92 6.95
C PRO A 59 1.00 -27.46 7.77
N HIS A 60 0.93 -26.26 8.33
CA HIS A 60 1.98 -25.70 9.19
C HIS A 60 1.40 -24.72 10.20
N VAL A 61 2.17 -24.49 11.27
CA VAL A 61 1.92 -23.43 12.25
C VAL A 61 3.13 -22.51 12.29
N HIS A 62 2.91 -21.23 12.57
CA HIS A 62 4.01 -20.30 12.75
C HIS A 62 4.65 -20.47 14.13
N ASN A 63 5.99 -20.42 14.18
CA ASN A 63 6.73 -20.51 15.43
C ASN A 63 6.44 -19.30 16.32
N PHE A 64 6.46 -19.54 17.63
CA PHE A 64 6.44 -18.47 18.62
C PHE A 64 7.75 -17.68 18.54
N LEU A 65 7.67 -16.43 18.07
CA LEU A 65 8.81 -15.55 17.86
C LEU A 65 8.45 -14.14 18.33
N PHE A 66 9.32 -13.55 19.12
CA PHE A 66 9.22 -12.13 19.49
C PHE A 66 9.54 -11.26 18.28
N ARG A 67 8.73 -10.23 18.06
CA ARG A 67 8.92 -9.22 17.01
C ARG A 67 8.66 -7.85 17.61
N GLN A 68 9.47 -6.87 17.22
CA GLN A 68 9.26 -5.47 17.57
C GLN A 68 8.63 -4.75 16.37
N VAL A 69 7.52 -4.05 16.61
CA VAL A 69 6.84 -3.23 15.61
C VAL A 69 6.94 -1.79 16.08
N MET A 70 7.62 -0.95 15.29
CA MET A 70 7.88 0.46 15.65
C MET A 70 6.78 1.40 15.16
N TYR A 71 6.15 1.04 14.05
CA TYR A 71 5.12 1.84 13.39
C TYR A 71 3.99 0.93 12.91
N THR A 72 2.77 1.45 13.03
CA THR A 72 1.59 0.84 12.43
C THR A 72 1.60 1.13 10.93
N GLN A 73 1.61 0.08 10.12
CA GLN A 73 1.39 0.14 8.69
C GLN A 73 -0.03 -0.36 8.41
N GLU A 74 -0.48 -0.22 7.18
CA GLU A 74 -1.79 -0.73 6.81
C GLU A 74 -1.79 -1.26 5.38
N VAL A 75 -2.52 -2.35 5.17
CA VAL A 75 -2.87 -2.86 3.84
C VAL A 75 -4.33 -2.54 3.59
N LEU A 76 -4.61 -1.91 2.46
CA LEU A 76 -5.97 -1.73 1.96
C LEU A 76 -6.20 -2.65 0.76
N ILE A 77 -7.32 -3.35 0.77
CA ILE A 77 -7.83 -4.14 -0.35
C ILE A 77 -9.12 -3.45 -0.81
N ILE A 78 -9.13 -2.95 -2.04
CA ILE A 78 -10.31 -2.26 -2.58
C ILE A 78 -11.31 -3.33 -3.05
N ARG A 79 -12.43 -3.49 -2.34
CA ARG A 79 -13.45 -4.47 -2.71
C ARG A 79 -14.33 -3.99 -3.85
N ARG A 80 -14.68 -2.71 -3.82
CA ARG A 80 -15.52 -2.03 -4.81
C ARG A 80 -15.21 -0.53 -4.79
N GLY A 81 -15.30 0.11 -5.94
CA GLY A 81 -15.21 1.56 -6.09
C GLY A 81 -13.87 2.03 -6.63
N ARG A 82 -13.61 3.33 -6.44
CA ARG A 82 -12.46 4.04 -6.97
C ARG A 82 -12.07 5.17 -6.03
N MET A 83 -10.80 5.21 -5.67
CA MET A 83 -10.27 6.20 -4.74
C MET A 83 -8.91 6.71 -5.18
N LYS A 84 -8.59 7.93 -4.80
CA LYS A 84 -7.27 8.52 -4.91
C LYS A 84 -6.56 8.44 -3.57
N VAL A 85 -5.33 7.95 -3.58
CA VAL A 85 -4.39 8.05 -2.46
C VAL A 85 -3.37 9.13 -2.78
N ASN A 86 -3.14 10.04 -1.84
CA ASN A 86 -1.98 10.93 -1.84
C ASN A 86 -0.97 10.38 -0.84
N LEU A 87 0.31 10.38 -1.23
CA LEU A 87 1.43 9.89 -0.44
C LEU A 87 2.35 11.05 -0.09
N PHE A 88 2.82 11.05 1.16
CA PHE A 88 3.67 12.07 1.73
C PHE A 88 4.92 11.44 2.34
N SER A 89 6.04 12.14 2.34
CA SER A 89 7.23 11.72 3.10
C SER A 89 7.00 11.83 4.62
N SER A 90 7.93 11.30 5.40
CA SER A 90 7.96 11.48 6.86
C SER A 90 8.02 12.96 7.30
N GLU A 91 8.56 13.84 6.46
CA GLU A 91 8.61 15.31 6.64
C GLU A 91 7.32 16.02 6.20
N ARG A 92 6.28 15.25 5.82
CA ARG A 92 4.95 15.72 5.39
C ARG A 92 4.96 16.45 4.05
N GLU A 93 5.94 16.17 3.20
CA GLU A 93 6.00 16.70 1.84
C GLU A 93 5.23 15.79 0.89
N PHE A 94 4.48 16.34 -0.06
CA PHE A 94 3.76 15.56 -1.06
C PHE A 94 4.74 14.87 -2.02
N ILE A 95 4.55 13.57 -2.26
CA ILE A 95 5.42 12.76 -3.11
C ILE A 95 4.71 12.31 -4.37
N ALA A 96 3.53 11.73 -4.25
CA ALA A 96 2.79 11.19 -5.39
C ALA A 96 1.30 11.02 -5.08
N SER A 97 0.51 10.84 -6.14
CA SER A 97 -0.86 10.35 -6.02
C SER A 97 -1.12 9.19 -6.97
N ARG A 98 -1.98 8.26 -6.55
CA ARG A 98 -2.41 7.11 -7.37
C ARG A 98 -3.91 6.92 -7.24
N ILE A 99 -4.54 6.47 -8.32
CA ILE A 99 -5.90 5.97 -8.29
C ILE A 99 -5.83 4.46 -8.06
N LEU A 100 -6.64 3.98 -7.12
CA LEU A 100 -6.86 2.57 -6.83
C LEU A 100 -8.30 2.23 -7.17
N GLU A 101 -8.48 1.08 -7.81
CA GLU A 101 -9.76 0.58 -8.29
C GLU A 101 -10.07 -0.78 -7.68
N SER A 102 -11.25 -1.32 -8.01
CA SER A 102 -11.72 -2.58 -7.44
C SER A 102 -10.76 -3.74 -7.75
N GLY A 103 -10.33 -4.44 -6.70
CA GLY A 103 -9.35 -5.53 -6.78
C GLY A 103 -7.91 -5.10 -6.49
N ASP A 104 -7.60 -3.80 -6.53
CA ASP A 104 -6.27 -3.30 -6.19
C ASP A 104 -5.97 -3.48 -4.70
N LEU A 105 -4.68 -3.70 -4.42
CA LEU A 105 -4.12 -3.71 -3.08
C LEU A 105 -3.06 -2.61 -2.96
N ILE A 106 -3.04 -1.93 -1.81
CA ILE A 106 -1.92 -1.06 -1.42
C ILE A 106 -1.45 -1.41 -0.01
N LEU A 107 -0.14 -1.61 0.16
CA LEU A 107 0.54 -1.58 1.45
C LEU A 107 1.11 -0.17 1.65
N LEU A 108 0.72 0.48 2.74
CA LEU A 108 1.20 1.79 3.17
C LEU A 108 2.23 1.60 4.27
N CYS A 109 3.50 1.61 3.88
CA CYS A 109 4.61 1.10 4.69
C CYS A 109 5.55 2.19 5.25
N GLY A 110 5.35 3.46 4.88
CA GLY A 110 6.13 4.59 5.37
C GLY A 110 5.45 5.94 5.10
N GLY A 111 6.07 7.00 5.61
CA GLY A 111 5.58 8.37 5.52
C GLY A 111 4.11 8.57 5.96
N GLY A 112 3.39 9.43 5.22
CA GLY A 112 1.99 9.74 5.45
C GLY A 112 1.12 9.50 4.22
N HIS A 113 -0.19 9.40 4.41
CA HIS A 113 -1.14 9.25 3.31
C HIS A 113 -2.47 9.93 3.60
N SER A 114 -3.19 10.28 2.53
CA SER A 114 -4.59 10.69 2.59
C SER A 114 -5.40 9.96 1.52
N PHE A 115 -6.70 9.83 1.75
CA PHE A 115 -7.62 9.18 0.83
C PHE A 115 -8.74 10.12 0.41
N GLU A 116 -9.08 10.09 -0.87
CA GLU A 116 -10.22 10.78 -1.46
C GLU A 116 -11.03 9.76 -2.25
N MET A 117 -12.30 9.58 -1.88
CA MET A 117 -13.18 8.61 -2.51
C MET A 117 -13.78 9.29 -3.74
N LEU A 118 -13.37 8.85 -4.94
CA LEU A 118 -13.84 9.43 -6.20
C LEU A 118 -15.25 8.94 -6.55
N GLU A 119 -15.63 7.79 -5.99
CA GLU A 119 -16.98 7.25 -5.96
C GLU A 119 -17.20 6.43 -4.67
N GLU A 120 -18.41 5.89 -4.47
CA GLU A 120 -18.68 4.99 -3.33
C GLU A 120 -17.68 3.83 -3.32
N THR A 121 -16.81 3.82 -2.31
CA THR A 121 -15.71 2.87 -2.21
C THR A 121 -15.84 2.03 -0.94
N SER A 122 -15.75 0.71 -1.10
CA SER A 122 -15.69 -0.26 -0.02
C SER A 122 -14.33 -0.93 -0.03
N MET A 123 -13.68 -0.97 1.13
CA MET A 123 -12.33 -1.52 1.29
C MET A 123 -12.23 -2.37 2.56
N ILE A 124 -11.27 -3.27 2.58
CA ILE A 124 -10.83 -3.98 3.79
C ILE A 124 -9.49 -3.40 4.20
N GLU A 125 -9.36 -3.06 5.47
CA GLU A 125 -8.10 -2.63 6.06
C GLU A 125 -7.53 -3.73 6.97
N VAL A 126 -6.22 -3.97 6.83
CA VAL A 126 -5.44 -4.85 7.71
C VAL A 126 -4.30 -4.05 8.31
N LYS A 127 -4.31 -3.86 9.63
CA LYS A 127 -3.26 -3.14 10.37
C LYS A 127 -2.37 -4.09 11.16
N GLN A 128 -1.13 -3.68 11.42
CA GLN A 128 -0.35 -4.31 12.49
C GLN A 128 -1.04 -4.09 13.84
N GLY A 129 -0.96 -5.10 14.70
CA GLY A 129 -1.28 -4.98 16.12
C GLY A 129 -0.03 -5.04 16.99
N PRO A 130 -0.17 -4.84 18.31
CA PRO A 130 -1.43 -4.55 19.02
C PRO A 130 -2.00 -3.18 18.64
N TYR A 131 -3.34 -3.08 18.57
CA TYR A 131 -4.03 -1.84 18.21
C TYR A 131 -3.84 -0.79 19.31
N ALA A 132 -3.34 0.40 18.96
CA ALA A 132 -3.10 1.48 19.92
C ALA A 132 -4.21 2.54 19.94
N GLY A 133 -5.28 2.38 19.15
CA GLY A 133 -6.37 3.36 19.11
C GLY A 133 -6.00 4.62 18.34
N GLU A 134 -6.46 5.78 18.82
CA GLU A 134 -6.13 7.08 18.19
C GLU A 134 -4.64 7.46 18.30
N GLU A 135 -3.86 6.79 19.16
CA GLU A 135 -2.42 7.01 19.26
C GLU A 135 -1.65 6.47 18.04
N ASP A 136 -2.27 5.64 17.19
CA ASP A 136 -1.64 5.08 15.98
C ASP A 136 -1.39 6.14 14.89
N LYS A 137 -2.05 7.30 14.93
CA LYS A 137 -2.04 8.27 13.82
C LYS A 137 -1.95 9.71 14.30
N THR A 138 -0.98 10.45 13.79
CA THR A 138 -0.95 11.92 13.88
C THR A 138 -1.50 12.51 12.58
N ARG A 139 -2.62 13.24 12.67
CA ARG A 139 -3.21 13.96 11.52
C ARG A 139 -2.50 15.30 11.33
N PHE A 140 -2.32 15.74 10.10
CA PHE A 140 -1.70 17.02 9.77
C PHE A 140 -2.44 17.70 8.61
N ALA A 141 -2.42 19.04 8.59
CA ALA A 141 -2.87 19.80 7.42
C ALA A 141 -1.82 19.67 6.32
N THR A 142 -2.27 19.51 5.07
CA THR A 142 -1.39 19.63 3.91
C THR A 142 -0.79 21.03 3.89
N ARG A 143 0.53 21.15 3.69
CA ARG A 143 1.12 22.46 3.38
C ARG A 143 0.49 22.93 2.07
N GLU A 144 -0.10 24.11 2.05
CA GLU A 144 -0.48 24.75 0.79
C GLU A 144 0.80 24.88 -0.02
N THR A 145 0.85 24.24 -1.19
CA THR A 145 1.84 24.62 -2.19
C THR A 145 1.43 26.01 -2.63
N ASP A 146 2.18 27.03 -2.21
CA ASP A 146 2.12 28.37 -2.79
C ASP A 146 2.38 28.25 -4.30
N ASN A 147 1.34 27.98 -5.07
CA ASN A 147 1.30 28.26 -6.49
C ASN A 147 0.85 29.72 -6.62
N ASP A 148 1.72 30.63 -6.19
CA ASP A 148 1.66 32.01 -6.63
C ASP A 148 3.06 32.50 -7.01
N SER A 149 3.13 33.13 -8.19
CA SER A 149 4.26 33.83 -8.81
C SER A 149 5.40 33.03 -9.47
N ARG A 150 5.20 32.67 -10.76
CA ARG A 150 5.90 33.29 -11.92
C ARG A 150 5.39 32.80 -13.27
#